data_AF-A0A3D3M243-F1
#
_entry.id   AF-A0A3D3M243-F1
#
_cell.length_a   1.000
_cell.length_b   1.000
_cell.length_c   1.000
_cell.angle_alpha   90.00
_cell.angle_beta   90.00
_cell.angle_gamma   90.00
#
_symmetry.space_group_name_H-M   'P 1'
#
loop_
_entity.id
_entity.type
_entity.pdbx_description
1 polymer ?
#
loop_
_entity_poly.entity_id
_entity_poly.type
_entity_poly.pdbx_seq_one_letter_code
_entity_poly.pdbx_strand_id
1 'polypeptide(L)' 'TDIGLPGGMDGHRMVLESRAARPGLPVLFMTGYAHPDVLDNSPLEPAGVVLVKPFALEALLRSVDALLKSR' A
#
# COMPACT_ATOMS: atom_id res chain seq x y z
N THR A 1 1.25 -2.59 3.79
CA THR A 1 0.96 -4.03 3.71
C THR A 1 1.53 -4.61 2.43
N ASP A 2 1.86 -5.89 2.39
CA ASP A 2 2.13 -6.57 1.11
C ASP A 2 0.79 -6.82 0.41
N ILE A 3 0.76 -6.70 -0.91
CA ILE A 3 -0.44 -7.05 -1.70
C ILE A 3 -0.64 -8.57 -1.72
N GLY A 4 0.44 -9.33 -1.95
CA GLY A 4 0.41 -10.78 -2.07
C GLY A 4 0.92 -11.46 -0.80
N LEU A 5 0.22 -11.32 0.33
CA LEU A 5 0.64 -11.97 1.57
C LEU A 5 0.51 -13.51 1.44
N PRO A 6 1.54 -14.28 1.85
CA PRO A 6 1.44 -15.74 1.91
C PRO A 6 0.35 -16.16 2.92
N GLY A 7 -0.35 -17.26 2.64
CA GLY A 7 -1.45 -17.75 3.48
C GLY A 7 -2.86 -17.29 3.08
N GLY A 8 -3.03 -16.71 1.88
CA GLY A 8 -4.35 -16.37 1.34
C GLY A 8 -4.93 -15.04 1.84
N MET A 9 -4.13 -14.23 2.55
CA MET A 9 -4.54 -12.90 2.97
C MET A 9 -4.34 -11.91 1.83
N ASP A 10 -5.39 -11.15 1.51
CA ASP A 10 -5.34 -10.09 0.51
C ASP A 10 -5.05 -8.74 1.19
N GLY A 11 -3.90 -8.14 0.86
CA GLY A 11 -3.50 -6.83 1.38
C GLY A 11 -4.52 -5.73 1.06
N HIS A 12 -5.23 -5.83 -0.06
CA HIS A 12 -6.31 -4.89 -0.39
C HIS A 12 -7.46 -5.02 0.59
N ARG A 13 -7.90 -6.25 0.89
CA ARG A 13 -8.99 -6.49 1.85
C ARG A 13 -8.63 -5.97 3.25
N MET A 14 -7.41 -6.22 3.70
CA MET A 14 -6.91 -5.69 4.98
C MET A 14 -7.02 -4.15 5.04
N VAL A 15 -6.66 -3.46 3.96
CA VAL A 15 -6.71 -2.00 3.90
C VAL A 15 -8.15 -1.48 3.89
N LEU A 16 -9.05 -2.13 3.13
CA LEU A 16 -10.46 -1.77 3.11
C LEU A 16 -11.07 -1.85 4.53
N GLU A 17 -10.84 -2.96 5.23
CA GLU A 17 -11.32 -3.15 6.60
C GLU A 17 -10.68 -2.15 7.59
N SER A 18 -9.37 -1.90 7.44
CA SER A 18 -8.65 -0.94 8.28
C SER A 18 -9.15 0.50 8.11
N ARG A 19 -9.48 0.90 6.88
CA ARG A 19 -10.00 2.24 6.57
C ARG A 19 -11.47 2.41 6.94
N ALA A 20 -12.27 1.34 6.91
CA ALA A 20 -13.62 1.37 7.45
C ALA A 20 -13.60 1.70 8.97
N ALA A 21 -12.62 1.16 9.71
CA ALA A 21 -12.45 1.45 11.13
C ALA A 21 -11.71 2.78 11.41
N ARG A 22 -10.80 3.19 10.51
CA ARG A 22 -9.98 4.42 10.65
C ARG A 22 -9.99 5.20 9.34
N PRO A 23 -11.02 6.05 9.12
CA PRO A 23 -11.05 6.95 7.98
C PRO A 23 -9.78 7.81 7.95
N GLY A 24 -9.11 7.87 6.79
CA GLY A 24 -7.86 8.64 6.63
C GLY A 24 -6.57 7.92 7.05
N LEU A 25 -6.61 6.61 7.36
CA LEU A 25 -5.40 5.82 7.60
C LEU A 25 -4.49 5.87 6.34
N PRO A 26 -3.24 6.39 6.45
CA PRO A 26 -2.28 6.38 5.35
C PRO A 26 -1.87 4.94 5.04
N VAL A 27 -1.74 4.61 3.75
CA VAL A 27 -1.46 3.24 3.33
C VAL A 27 -0.27 3.22 2.37
N LEU A 28 0.72 2.40 2.70
CA LEU A 28 1.79 2.00 1.81
C LEU A 28 1.60 0.52 1.43
N PHE A 29 1.36 0.26 0.16
CA PHE A 29 1.39 -1.07 -0.42
C PHE A 29 2.80 -1.43 -0.87
N MET A 30 3.17 -2.69 -0.70
CA MET A 30 4.42 -3.26 -1.23
C MET A 30 4.07 -4.42 -2.14
N THR A 31 4.63 -4.49 -3.34
CA THR A 31 4.32 -5.57 -4.30
C THR A 31 5.57 -6.12 -4.97
N GLY A 32 5.65 -7.44 -5.12
CA GLY A 32 6.63 -8.09 -6.01
C GLY A 32 6.12 -8.28 -7.43
N TYR A 33 4.84 -8.02 -7.68
CA TYR A 33 4.24 -8.11 -9.01
C TYR A 33 4.43 -6.78 -9.73
N ALA A 34 5.17 -6.82 -10.84
CA ALA A 34 5.51 -5.65 -11.65
C ALA A 34 4.33 -5.13 -12.52
N HIS A 35 3.13 -5.70 -12.40
CA HIS A 35 2.01 -5.32 -13.26
C HIS A 35 1.15 -4.20 -12.63
N PRO A 36 1.04 -3.03 -13.29
CA PRO A 36 0.19 -1.92 -12.87
C PRO A 36 -1.30 -2.27 -12.77
N ASP A 37 -1.75 -3.31 -13.48
CA ASP A 37 -3.16 -3.65 -13.63
C ASP A 37 -3.86 -4.07 -12.32
N VAL A 38 -3.10 -4.51 -11.31
CA VAL A 38 -3.62 -4.79 -9.96
C VAL A 38 -3.95 -3.50 -9.21
N LEU A 39 -3.27 -2.40 -9.56
CA LEU A 39 -3.46 -1.07 -8.98
C LEU A 39 -4.53 -0.27 -9.72
N ASP A 40 -4.68 -0.47 -11.03
CA ASP A 40 -5.65 0.27 -11.85
C ASP A 40 -7.11 -0.18 -11.66
N ASN A 41 -7.36 -1.41 -11.19
CA ASN A 41 -8.71 -1.94 -10.98
C ASN A 41 -9.28 -1.66 -9.57
N SER A 42 -8.50 -1.07 -8.68
CA SER A 42 -8.98 -0.61 -7.38
C SER A 42 -8.80 0.89 -7.37
N PRO A 43 -9.87 1.70 -7.18
CA PRO A 43 -9.67 3.11 -6.89
C PRO A 43 -8.92 3.18 -5.55
N LEU A 44 -7.59 3.23 -5.65
CA LEU A 44 -6.72 3.62 -4.56
C LEU A 44 -7.01 5.10 -4.36
N GLU A 45 -8.09 5.37 -3.64
CA GLU A 45 -8.41 6.65 -3.02
C GLU A 45 -7.09 7.33 -2.58
N PRO A 46 -6.95 8.65 -2.79
CA PRO A 46 -5.70 9.36 -3.10
C PRO A 46 -4.55 9.30 -2.06
N ALA A 47 -4.69 8.52 -0.98
CA ALA A 47 -3.73 8.34 0.10
C ALA A 47 -3.02 6.96 0.11
N GLY A 48 -3.05 6.22 -1.00
CA GLY A 48 -2.33 4.96 -1.17
C GLY A 48 -1.02 5.14 -1.97
N VAL A 49 0.14 4.89 -1.35
CA VAL A 49 1.43 4.83 -2.05
C VAL A 49 1.78 3.36 -2.32
N VAL A 50 2.47 3.07 -3.42
CA VAL A 50 2.90 1.71 -3.78
C VAL A 50 4.42 1.67 -3.93
N LEU A 51 5.04 0.60 -3.40
CA LEU A 51 6.48 0.35 -3.49
C LEU A 51 6.75 -1.04 -4.08
N VAL A 52 7.42 -1.09 -5.23
CA VAL A 52 7.71 -2.34 -5.94
C VAL A 52 9.00 -2.97 -5.41
N LYS A 53 8.96 -4.28 -5.12
CA LYS A 53 10.11 -5.07 -4.66
C LYS A 53 10.96 -5.57 -5.85
N PRO A 54 12.28 -5.71 -5.69
CA PRO A 54 13.05 -5.29 -4.52
C PRO A 54 13.21 -3.76 -4.49
N PHE A 55 13.17 -3.18 -3.30
CA PHE A 55 13.41 -1.75 -3.08
C PHE A 55 14.51 -1.54 -2.04
N ALA A 56 15.21 -0.42 -2.16
CA ALA A 56 16.19 0.00 -1.17
C ALA A 56 15.50 0.51 0.10
N LEU A 57 16.18 0.42 1.25
CA LEU A 57 15.65 0.88 2.54
C LEU A 57 15.30 2.37 2.50
N GLU A 58 16.12 3.17 1.82
CA GLU A 58 15.94 4.61 1.68
C GLU A 58 14.65 4.94 0.92
N ALA A 59 14.24 4.09 -0.03
CA ALA A 59 12.98 4.27 -0.74
C ALA A 59 11.78 4.04 0.19
N LEU A 60 11.84 3.00 1.02
CA LEU A 60 10.83 2.74 2.05
C LEU A 60 10.73 3.91 3.05
N LEU A 61 11.87 4.38 3.57
CA LEU A 61 11.90 5.48 4.53
C LEU A 61 11.30 6.77 3.95
N ARG A 62 11.64 7.11 2.70
CA ARG A 62 11.06 8.28 2.01
C ARG A 62 9.55 8.15 1.84
N SER A 63 9.05 6.99 1.44
CA SER A 63 7.60 6.78 1.26
C SER A 63 6.84 6.89 2.60
N VAL A 64 7.40 6.33 3.68
CA VAL A 64 6.80 6.43 5.01
C VAL A 64 6.81 7.87 5.52
N ASP A 65 7.94 8.58 5.40
CA ASP A 65 8.06 9.98 5.81
C ASP A 65 7.07 10.88 5.07
N ALA A 66 6.93 10.69 3.75
CA ALA A 66 5.94 11.42 2.94
C ALA A 66 4.50 11.18 3.41
N LEU A 67 4.13 9.93 3.69
CA LEU A 67 2.79 9.56 4.18
C LEU A 67 2.46 10.12 5.56
N LEU A 68 3.46 10.26 6.43
CA LEU A 68 3.26 10.80 7.77
C LEU A 68 3.21 12.33 7.78
N LYS A 69 3.87 12.99 6.82
CA LYS A 69 3.86 14.45 6.65
C LYS A 69 2.61 14.98 5.94
N SER A 70 1.93 14.17 5.15
CA SER A 70 0.69 14.55 4.45
C SER A 70 -0.56 14.49 5.34
N ARG A 71 -0.40 14.64 6.66
CA ARG A 71 -1.47 14.59 7.66
C ARG A 71 -1.99 15.97 8.03
#